data_AF-A0A397USP3-F1
#
_entry.id   AF-A0A397USP3-F1
#
_cell.length_a   1.000
_cell.length_b   1.000
_cell.length_c   1.000
_cell.angle_alpha   90.00
_cell.angle_beta   90.00
_cell.angle_gamma   90.00
#
_symmetry.space_group_name_H-M   'P 1'
#
loop_
_entity.id
_entity.type
_entity.pdbx_description
1 polymer ?
#
loop_
_entity_poly.entity_id
_entity_poly.type
_entity_poly.pdbx_seq_one_letter_code
_entity_poly.pdbx_strand_id
1 'polypeptide(L)'
;MLLLTKAIIFLVSDHKEKAADRRCIFASLINTYTAVGLSPCGEGKWRNANGQLAAKRIRLFYEYFPDLVNLNLDSYSICSIHYNQIVINNQFYEHLVGSTQENQPSRPGTNEGNLSINTTDPIVNLDRIKQFVDSARLENQQKSELIMELNGRIERMQQHIDDQENEIEELISKLRRAYDNMAEIQDLCDEKIKHNGALVEQWNSRFSDRQKRINSVI
;
A
#
# COMPACT_ATOMS: atom_id res chain seq x y z
N MET A 1 -3.71 -32.96 -25.57
CA MET A 1 -3.66 -31.49 -25.63
C MET A 1 -4.74 -30.90 -24.72
N LEU A 2 -4.65 -31.20 -23.42
CA LEU A 2 -5.51 -30.72 -22.34
C LEU A 2 -4.81 -31.32 -21.11
N LEU A 3 -4.02 -30.51 -20.39
CA LEU A 3 -3.46 -30.74 -19.02
C LEU A 3 -2.15 -30.00 -18.71
N LEU A 4 -1.66 -29.06 -19.53
CA LEU A 4 -0.33 -28.43 -19.26
C LEU A 4 -0.29 -26.90 -19.17
N THR A 5 -1.43 -26.22 -19.04
CA THR A 5 -1.45 -24.74 -18.89
C THR A 5 -2.21 -24.23 -17.67
N LYS A 6 -2.36 -25.06 -16.63
CA LYS A 6 -2.86 -24.64 -15.30
C LYS A 6 -1.83 -24.71 -14.17
N ALA A 7 -0.54 -24.78 -14.51
CA ALA A 7 0.53 -24.80 -13.52
C ALA A 7 1.64 -23.80 -13.86
N ILE A 8 1.27 -22.53 -14.07
CA ILE A 8 2.10 -21.45 -13.53
C ILE A 8 1.46 -21.10 -12.18
N ILE A 9 1.55 -22.06 -11.27
CA ILE A 9 1.38 -21.79 -9.85
C ILE A 9 2.53 -20.85 -9.50
N PHE A 10 2.12 -19.69 -9.04
CA PHE A 10 2.87 -18.70 -8.29
C PHE A 10 3.86 -19.37 -7.32
N LEU A 11 5.05 -19.72 -7.80
CA LEU A 11 6.23 -19.97 -6.97
C LEU A 11 7.04 -18.67 -6.94
N VAL A 12 6.40 -17.58 -6.51
CA VAL A 12 7.13 -16.63 -5.68
C VAL A 12 7.37 -17.41 -4.40
N SER A 13 8.57 -17.95 -4.24
CA SER A 13 9.05 -18.32 -2.92
C SER A 13 8.81 -17.10 -2.03
N ASP A 14 7.79 -17.18 -1.18
CA ASP A 14 7.58 -16.27 -0.07
C ASP A 14 8.75 -16.55 0.90
N HIS A 15 9.94 -16.08 0.51
CA HIS A 15 11.01 -15.82 1.45
C HIS A 15 10.46 -14.70 2.32
N LYS A 16 9.70 -15.12 3.33
CA LYS A 16 9.24 -14.27 4.40
C LYS A 16 10.50 -13.75 5.07
N GLU A 17 10.98 -12.60 4.61
CA GLU A 17 12.15 -11.92 5.17
C GLU A 17 12.01 -11.92 6.67
N LYS A 18 13.06 -12.36 7.37
CA LYS A 18 12.99 -12.40 8.82
C LYS A 18 13.00 -10.96 9.31
N ALA A 19 12.38 -10.72 10.46
CA ALA A 19 12.42 -9.41 11.10
C ALA A 19 13.86 -8.90 11.36
N ALA A 20 14.83 -9.81 11.46
CA ALA A 20 16.24 -9.45 11.65
C ALA A 20 16.90 -8.91 10.38
N ASP A 21 16.35 -9.19 9.20
CA ASP A 21 16.90 -8.78 7.91
C ASP A 21 16.51 -7.34 7.54
N ARG A 22 15.58 -6.73 8.31
CA ARG A 22 15.05 -5.38 8.09
C ARG A 22 15.56 -4.41 9.13
N ARG A 23 15.79 -3.17 8.69
CA ARG A 23 16.20 -2.09 9.59
C ARG A 23 15.10 -1.77 10.60
N CYS A 24 15.50 -1.35 11.81
CA CYS A 24 14.53 -0.88 12.79
C CYS A 24 13.87 0.42 12.29
N ILE A 25 12.54 0.51 12.40
CA ILE A 25 11.77 1.68 11.98
C ILE A 25 12.20 2.99 12.67
N PHE A 26 12.73 2.92 13.89
CA PHE A 26 13.23 4.08 14.63
C PHE A 26 14.73 4.35 14.42
N ALA A 27 15.44 3.52 13.65
CA ALA A 27 16.90 3.60 13.54
C ALA A 27 17.41 4.90 12.88
N SER A 28 16.62 5.52 12.00
CA SER A 28 16.94 6.83 11.41
C SER A 28 16.58 7.99 12.32
N LEU A 29 15.71 7.77 13.32
CA LEU A 29 15.15 8.79 14.20
C LEU A 29 16.01 9.03 15.44
N ILE A 30 16.89 8.09 15.80
CA ILE A 30 17.72 8.19 17.02
C ILE A 30 18.46 9.52 17.07
N ASN A 31 19.20 9.88 16.02
CA ASN A 31 20.02 11.11 16.03
C ASN A 31 19.19 12.38 16.23
N THR A 32 17.97 12.41 15.69
CA THR A 32 17.07 13.56 15.78
C THR A 32 16.39 13.66 17.14
N TYR A 33 16.00 12.52 17.73
CA TYR A 33 15.15 12.47 18.93
C TYR A 33 15.84 11.91 20.18
N THR A 34 17.19 11.79 20.18
CA THR A 34 17.96 11.39 21.36
C THR A 34 17.73 12.37 22.52
N ALA A 35 17.64 13.67 22.24
CA ALA A 35 17.38 14.70 23.24
C ALA A 35 16.00 14.57 23.91
N VAL A 36 15.05 13.92 23.23
CA VAL A 36 13.69 13.65 23.71
C VAL A 36 13.62 12.28 24.40
N GLY A 37 14.76 11.59 24.57
CA GLY A 37 14.86 10.32 25.29
C GLY A 37 14.61 9.06 24.45
N LEU A 38 14.59 9.16 23.11
CA LEU A 38 14.53 7.96 22.27
C LEU A 38 15.84 7.17 22.42
N SER A 39 15.74 5.90 22.82
CA SER A 39 16.91 5.08 23.08
C SER A 39 17.62 4.69 21.77
N PRO A 40 18.95 4.48 21.76
CA PRO A 40 19.63 3.93 20.60
C PRO A 40 19.17 2.49 20.33
N CYS A 41 19.23 2.06 19.06
CA CYS A 41 19.02 0.65 18.73
C CYS A 41 20.10 -0.20 19.41
N GLY A 42 19.74 -1.44 19.76
CA GLY A 42 20.67 -2.40 20.32
C GLY A 42 20.35 -3.82 19.88
N GLU A 43 21.12 -4.75 20.40
CA GLU A 43 21.06 -6.17 20.06
C GLU A 43 19.83 -6.87 20.69
N GLY A 44 19.44 -7.99 20.09
CA GLY A 44 18.42 -8.88 20.66
C GLY A 44 17.36 -9.32 19.66
N LYS A 45 16.15 -9.60 20.17
CA LYS A 45 15.04 -10.10 19.35
C LYS A 45 14.45 -8.98 18.51
N TRP A 46 14.31 -9.24 17.21
CA TRP A 46 13.66 -8.38 16.25
C TRP A 46 12.22 -8.84 16.01
N ARG A 47 11.30 -7.89 15.89
CA ARG A 47 9.88 -8.16 15.59
C ARG A 47 9.46 -7.36 14.38
N ASN A 48 8.42 -7.78 13.68
CA ASN A 48 7.89 -7.01 12.55
C ASN A 48 7.17 -5.75 13.06
N ALA A 49 7.42 -4.61 12.42
CA ALA A 49 6.77 -3.36 12.80
C ALA A 49 5.26 -3.39 12.48
N ASN A 50 4.86 -4.14 11.45
CA ASN A 50 3.45 -4.39 11.10
C ASN A 50 2.70 -5.35 12.04
N GLY A 51 3.37 -5.92 13.06
CA GLY A 51 2.69 -6.78 14.03
C GLY A 51 1.59 -6.01 14.75
N GLN A 52 0.41 -6.63 14.93
CA GLN A 52 -0.82 -5.96 15.40
C GLN A 52 -0.61 -5.00 16.59
N LEU A 53 0.09 -5.46 17.64
CA LEU A 53 0.37 -4.64 18.82
C LEU A 53 1.39 -3.53 18.55
N ALA A 54 2.44 -3.82 17.78
CA ALA A 54 3.47 -2.85 17.43
C ALA A 54 2.88 -1.74 16.55
N ALA A 55 2.15 -2.09 15.49
CA ALA A 55 1.52 -1.16 14.58
C ALA A 55 0.54 -0.22 15.33
N LYS A 56 -0.29 -0.77 16.23
CA LYS A 56 -1.21 0.05 17.04
C LYS A 56 -0.46 1.03 17.92
N ARG A 57 0.64 0.61 18.56
CA ARG A 57 1.43 1.47 19.45
C ARG A 57 2.21 2.53 18.67
N ILE A 58 2.85 2.17 17.56
CA ILE A 58 3.62 3.10 16.71
C ILE A 58 2.75 4.28 16.24
N ARG A 59 1.49 4.03 15.88
CA ARG A 59 0.55 5.09 15.45
C ARG A 59 0.32 6.20 16.47
N LEU A 60 0.42 5.89 17.77
CA LEU A 60 0.29 6.90 18.83
C LEU A 60 1.43 7.93 18.78
N PHE A 61 2.57 7.56 18.21
CA PHE A 61 3.75 8.41 18.17
C PHE A 61 3.84 9.27 16.90
N TYR A 62 2.85 9.23 16.00
CA TYR A 62 2.86 10.01 14.76
C TYR A 62 2.87 11.52 14.98
N GLU A 63 2.25 11.99 16.06
CA GLU A 63 2.25 13.41 16.42
C GLU A 63 3.62 13.89 16.95
N TYR A 64 4.41 12.98 17.52
CA TYR A 64 5.72 13.28 18.11
C TYR A 64 6.89 13.00 17.17
N PHE A 65 6.71 12.03 16.25
CA PHE A 65 7.68 11.62 15.24
C PHE A 65 7.00 11.64 13.86
N PRO A 66 6.80 12.81 13.26
CA PRO A 66 6.09 12.95 11.99
C PRO A 66 6.75 12.16 10.84
N ASP A 67 8.05 11.92 10.94
CA ASP A 67 8.82 11.08 10.02
C ASP A 67 8.27 9.64 9.89
N LEU A 68 7.54 9.14 10.90
CA LEU A 68 6.94 7.80 10.90
C LEU A 68 5.68 7.68 10.03
N VAL A 69 4.97 8.78 9.79
CA VAL A 69 3.66 8.77 9.11
C VAL A 69 3.77 8.25 7.68
N ASN A 70 4.90 8.55 7.02
CA ASN A 70 5.14 8.19 5.62
C ASN A 70 5.85 6.83 5.46
N LEU A 71 6.14 6.12 6.54
CA LEU A 71 6.85 4.83 6.48
C LEU A 71 5.87 3.66 6.35
N ASN A 72 6.16 2.76 5.41
CA ASN A 72 5.44 1.50 5.30
C ASN A 72 5.92 0.50 6.36
N LEU A 73 5.08 0.19 7.36
CA LEU A 73 5.40 -0.76 8.44
C LEU A 73 5.78 -2.16 7.93
N ASP A 74 5.32 -2.56 6.75
CA ASP A 74 5.65 -3.86 6.14
C ASP A 74 7.11 -3.97 5.71
N SER A 75 7.82 -2.84 5.55
CA SER A 75 9.22 -2.79 5.13
C SER A 75 10.20 -2.71 6.30
N TYR A 76 9.70 -2.60 7.53
CA TYR A 76 10.54 -2.38 8.71
C TYR A 76 10.31 -3.41 9.81
N SER A 77 11.31 -3.47 10.68
CA SER A 77 11.23 -4.21 11.93
C SER A 77 11.38 -3.28 13.13
N ILE A 78 11.26 -3.82 14.32
CA ILE A 78 11.44 -3.12 15.57
C ILE A 78 12.37 -3.96 16.46
N CYS A 79 13.46 -3.34 16.92
CA CYS A 79 14.41 -4.01 17.81
C CYS A 79 13.80 -4.15 19.22
N SER A 80 14.39 -5.03 20.04
CA SER A 80 13.95 -5.31 21.41
C SER A 80 13.84 -4.05 22.27
N ILE A 81 14.81 -3.14 22.16
CA ILE A 81 14.86 -1.89 22.92
C ILE A 81 13.67 -1.01 22.59
N HIS A 82 13.46 -0.70 21.30
CA HIS A 82 12.33 0.12 20.86
C HIS A 82 11.00 -0.57 21.09
N TYR A 83 10.93 -1.89 20.94
CA TYR A 83 9.71 -2.62 21.26
C TYR A 83 9.35 -2.46 22.74
N ASN A 84 10.33 -2.55 23.65
CA ASN A 84 10.07 -2.35 25.07
C ASN A 84 9.72 -0.90 25.40
N GLN A 85 10.43 0.07 24.80
CA GLN A 85 10.22 1.50 25.06
C GLN A 85 8.88 2.02 24.50
N ILE A 86 8.48 1.56 23.31
CA ILE A 86 7.34 2.09 22.55
C ILE A 86 6.09 1.23 22.72
N VAL A 87 6.26 -0.10 22.75
CA VAL A 87 5.12 -1.04 22.69
C VAL A 87 4.73 -1.49 24.09
N ILE A 88 5.70 -1.94 24.90
CA ILE A 88 5.44 -2.49 26.23
C ILE A 88 5.28 -1.38 27.28
N ASN A 89 6.23 -0.45 27.37
CA ASN A 89 6.22 0.60 28.39
C ASN A 89 5.44 1.83 27.91
N ASN A 90 4.56 2.37 28.77
CA ASN A 90 3.81 3.59 28.47
C ASN A 90 4.50 4.87 28.97
N GLN A 91 5.48 4.75 29.86
CA GLN A 91 6.14 5.90 30.50
C GLN A 91 6.77 6.86 29.48
N PHE A 92 7.34 6.33 28.40
CA PHE A 92 7.93 7.16 27.36
C PHE A 92 6.86 7.98 26.63
N TYR A 93 5.72 7.37 26.32
CA TYR A 93 4.59 8.09 25.72
C TYR A 93 4.04 9.17 26.65
N GLU A 94 3.85 8.85 27.93
CA GLU A 94 3.39 9.82 28.94
C GLU A 94 4.37 11.00 29.09
N HIS A 95 5.68 10.73 29.03
CA HIS A 95 6.70 11.78 29.06
C HIS A 95 6.59 12.73 27.86
N LEU A 96 6.35 12.21 26.65
CA LEU A 96 6.15 13.02 25.44
C LEU A 96 4.89 13.89 25.55
N VAL A 97 3.79 13.30 26.03
CA VAL A 97 2.51 14.02 26.25
C VAL A 97 2.71 15.15 27.28
N GLY A 98 3.37 14.87 28.41
CA GLY A 98 3.61 15.84 29.48
C GLY A 98 4.60 16.95 29.10
N SER A 99 5.67 16.62 28.35
CA SER A 99 6.67 17.62 27.91
C SER A 99 6.09 18.66 26.96
N THR A 100 5.02 18.32 26.22
CA THR A 100 4.32 19.26 25.34
C THR A 100 3.57 20.35 26.14
N GLN A 101 3.25 20.10 27.42
CA GLN A 101 2.59 21.07 28.32
C GLN A 101 3.56 22.01 29.05
N GLU A 102 4.83 21.65 29.23
CA GLU A 102 5.79 22.41 30.05
C GLU A 102 6.55 23.54 29.31
N ASN A 103 6.40 23.67 27.99
CA ASN A 103 7.06 24.72 27.19
C ASN A 103 6.32 26.07 27.20
N GLN A 104 6.04 26.61 28.40
CA GLN A 104 5.73 28.03 28.64
C GLN A 104 6.69 28.56 29.74
N PRO A 105 7.12 29.84 29.67
CA PRO A 105 8.47 30.25 30.07
C PRO A 105 8.80 30.16 31.57
N SER A 106 9.92 29.48 31.81
CA SER A 106 10.98 29.59 32.83
C SER A 106 10.71 30.22 34.21
N ARG A 107 10.92 29.36 35.22
CA ARG A 107 11.31 29.56 36.63
C ARG A 107 12.51 30.55 36.80
N PRO A 108 12.68 31.20 37.98
CA PRO A 108 13.63 30.66 38.99
C PRO A 108 13.08 30.84 40.43
N GLY A 109 13.02 29.80 41.27
CA GLY A 109 14.12 29.44 42.15
C GLY A 109 14.13 30.28 43.43
N THR A 110 13.90 29.63 44.59
CA THR A 110 14.33 29.97 45.97
C THR A 110 13.21 30.05 47.02
N ASN A 111 13.36 29.19 48.02
CA ASN A 111 12.86 29.19 49.41
C ASN A 111 11.37 28.97 49.73
N GLU A 112 11.20 28.02 50.67
CA GLU A 112 10.02 27.79 51.50
C GLU A 112 9.46 29.08 52.09
N GLY A 113 8.14 29.18 52.12
CA GLY A 113 7.42 30.14 52.95
C GLY A 113 6.24 30.80 52.23
N ASN A 114 5.05 30.55 52.78
CA ASN A 114 3.83 31.33 52.65
C ASN A 114 2.90 31.03 51.46
N LEU A 115 1.86 30.26 51.83
CA LEU A 115 0.46 30.38 51.44
C LEU A 115 0.12 31.70 50.72
N SER A 116 0.04 31.66 49.39
CA SER A 116 -0.79 32.59 48.62
C SER A 116 -1.74 31.75 47.79
N ILE A 117 -2.98 31.65 48.25
CA ILE A 117 -4.10 31.20 47.43
C ILE A 117 -4.22 32.24 46.33
N ASN A 118 -3.62 31.94 45.16
CA ASN A 118 -3.90 32.69 43.96
C ASN A 118 -5.33 32.33 43.54
N THR A 119 -6.31 33.04 44.10
CA THR A 119 -7.64 33.19 43.52
C THR A 119 -7.46 33.82 42.15
N THR A 120 -7.24 32.96 41.16
CA THR A 120 -7.33 33.35 39.76
C THR A 120 -8.77 33.74 39.53
N ASP A 121 -9.00 35.01 39.22
CA ASP A 121 -10.32 35.61 39.03
C ASP A 121 -11.18 34.70 38.12
N PRO A 122 -12.37 34.22 38.57
CA PRO A 122 -13.25 33.35 37.78
C PRO A 122 -13.53 33.89 36.36
N ILE A 123 -13.48 35.22 36.20
CA ILE A 123 -13.65 35.92 34.92
C ILE A 123 -12.49 35.60 33.96
N VAL A 124 -11.25 35.58 34.45
CA VAL A 124 -10.05 35.26 33.65
C VAL A 124 -10.05 33.79 33.20
N ASN A 125 -10.59 32.88 34.03
CA ASN A 125 -10.78 31.48 33.64
C ASN A 125 -11.87 31.32 32.57
N LEU A 126 -12.97 32.07 32.66
CA LEU A 126 -14.05 32.04 31.69
C LEU A 126 -13.59 32.53 30.30
N ASP A 127 -12.83 33.64 30.25
CA ASP A 127 -12.31 34.19 28.99
C ASP A 127 -11.32 33.24 28.30
N ARG A 128 -10.46 32.56 29.07
CA ARG A 128 -9.56 31.52 28.53
C ARG A 128 -10.34 30.34 27.97
N ILE A 129 -11.34 29.83 28.70
CA ILE A 129 -12.19 28.74 28.23
C ILE A 129 -12.88 29.12 26.92
N LYS A 130 -13.40 30.35 26.83
CA LYS A 130 -14.04 30.86 25.62
C LYS A 130 -13.08 30.88 24.43
N GLN A 131 -11.85 31.36 24.63
CA GLN A 131 -10.83 31.37 23.58
C GLN A 131 -10.44 29.95 23.11
N PHE A 132 -10.36 28.99 24.03
CA PHE A 132 -10.15 27.59 23.68
C PHE A 132 -11.31 27.00 22.87
N VAL A 133 -12.55 27.28 23.28
CA VAL A 133 -13.75 26.83 22.56
C VAL A 133 -13.80 27.42 21.15
N ASP A 134 -13.50 28.71 21.00
CA ASP A 134 -13.47 29.37 19.69
C ASP A 134 -12.37 28.79 18.79
N SER A 135 -11.20 28.48 19.36
CA SER A 135 -10.08 27.85 18.63
C SER A 135 -10.44 26.43 18.18
N ALA A 136 -11.02 25.62 19.07
CA ALA A 136 -11.47 24.26 18.74
C ALA A 136 -12.60 24.27 17.68
N ARG A 137 -13.48 25.27 17.73
CA ARG A 137 -14.53 25.44 16.72
C ARG A 137 -13.95 25.74 15.34
N LEU A 138 -12.97 26.64 15.27
CA LEU A 138 -12.29 26.97 14.01
C LEU A 138 -11.55 25.76 13.45
N GLU A 139 -10.81 25.02 14.29
CA GLU A 139 -10.10 23.81 13.87
C GLU A 139 -11.08 22.74 13.35
N ASN A 140 -12.22 22.56 14.00
CA ASN A 140 -13.27 21.64 13.54
C ASN A 140 -13.87 22.07 12.20
N GLN A 141 -14.03 23.37 11.95
CA GLN A 141 -14.50 23.87 10.65
C GLN A 141 -13.48 23.56 9.55
N GLN A 142 -12.19 23.84 9.79
CA GLN A 142 -11.11 23.54 8.83
C GLN A 142 -11.02 22.04 8.53
N LYS A 143 -11.11 21.19 9.57
CA LYS A 143 -11.14 19.73 9.38
C LYS A 143 -12.36 19.28 8.58
N SER A 144 -13.52 19.88 8.83
CA SER A 144 -14.75 19.57 8.07
C SER A 144 -14.62 19.94 6.59
N GLU A 145 -13.99 21.07 6.27
CA GLU A 145 -13.72 21.49 4.89
C GLU A 145 -12.76 20.51 4.19
N LEU A 146 -11.69 20.12 4.87
CA LEU A 146 -10.76 19.13 4.35
C LEU A 146 -11.43 17.76 4.10
N ILE A 147 -12.33 17.33 5.00
CA ILE A 147 -13.10 16.10 4.81
C ILE A 147 -13.97 16.18 3.55
N MET A 148 -14.65 17.32 3.31
CA MET A 148 -15.45 17.49 2.10
C MET A 148 -14.59 17.44 0.83
N GLU A 149 -13.42 18.08 0.83
CA GLU A 149 -12.50 18.05 -0.31
C GLU A 149 -12.00 16.62 -0.60
N LEU A 150 -11.57 15.90 0.45
CA LEU A 150 -11.09 14.54 0.35
C LEU A 150 -12.19 13.60 -0.14
N ASN A 151 -13.42 13.73 0.37
CA ASN A 151 -14.56 12.93 -0.10
C ASN A 151 -14.83 13.18 -1.58
N GLY A 152 -14.84 14.44 -2.04
CA GLY A 152 -15.00 14.75 -3.45
C GLY A 152 -13.87 14.20 -4.32
N ARG A 153 -12.65 14.09 -3.80
CA ARG A 153 -11.53 13.43 -4.49
C ARG A 153 -11.71 11.91 -4.54
N ILE A 154 -12.19 11.29 -3.47
CA ILE A 154 -12.50 9.86 -3.42
C ILE A 154 -13.57 9.53 -4.47
N GLU A 155 -14.66 10.30 -4.53
CA GLU A 155 -15.73 10.10 -5.52
C GLU A 155 -15.21 10.17 -6.96
N ARG A 156 -14.36 11.15 -7.29
CA ARG A 156 -13.72 11.25 -8.61
C ARG A 156 -12.82 10.06 -8.92
N MET A 157 -12.06 9.57 -7.93
CA MET A 157 -11.22 8.39 -8.10
C MET A 157 -12.06 7.12 -8.30
N GLN A 158 -13.18 7.01 -7.59
CA GLN A 158 -14.13 5.91 -7.73
C GLN A 158 -14.68 5.86 -9.16
N GLN A 159 -15.16 7.01 -9.67
CA GLN A 159 -15.68 7.11 -11.04
C GLN A 159 -14.62 6.71 -12.08
N HIS A 160 -13.38 7.15 -11.90
CA HIS A 160 -12.29 6.79 -12.82
C HIS A 160 -12.00 5.28 -12.81
N ILE A 161 -12.08 4.63 -11.66
CA ILE A 161 -11.93 3.17 -11.57
C ILE A 161 -13.06 2.48 -12.33
N ASP A 162 -14.31 2.90 -12.11
CA ASP A 162 -15.47 2.32 -12.80
C ASP A 162 -15.38 2.49 -14.33
N ASP A 163 -14.95 3.67 -14.78
CA ASP A 163 -14.74 3.94 -16.22
C ASP A 163 -13.65 3.04 -16.81
N GLN A 164 -12.54 2.84 -16.08
CA GLN A 164 -11.45 1.95 -16.50
C GLN A 164 -11.88 0.48 -16.52
N GLU A 165 -12.69 0.03 -15.56
CA GLU A 165 -13.23 -1.33 -15.54
C GLU A 165 -14.11 -1.59 -16.78
N ASN A 166 -14.97 -0.63 -17.12
CA ASN A 166 -15.80 -0.71 -18.34
C ASN A 166 -14.96 -0.78 -19.62
N GLU A 167 -13.88 0.01 -19.72
CA GLU A 167 -12.98 -0.03 -20.88
C GLU A 167 -12.27 -1.39 -21.00
N ILE A 168 -11.82 -1.95 -19.87
CA ILE A 168 -11.20 -3.28 -19.84
C ILE A 168 -12.19 -4.36 -20.31
N GLU A 169 -13.44 -4.32 -19.86
CA GLU A 169 -14.47 -5.27 -20.29
C GLU A 169 -14.77 -5.17 -21.79
N GLU A 170 -14.80 -3.96 -22.35
CA GLU A 170 -14.99 -3.74 -23.78
C GLU A 170 -13.80 -4.31 -24.58
N LEU A 171 -12.57 -4.07 -24.13
CA LEU A 171 -11.36 -4.59 -24.77
C LEU A 171 -11.30 -6.11 -24.72
N ILE A 172 -11.65 -6.72 -23.59
CA ILE A 172 -11.76 -8.19 -23.46
C ILE A 172 -12.77 -8.74 -24.46
N SER A 173 -13.93 -8.11 -24.59
CA SER A 173 -14.97 -8.51 -25.54
C SER A 173 -14.50 -8.41 -27.00
N LYS A 174 -13.80 -7.33 -27.36
CA LYS A 174 -13.19 -7.16 -28.70
C LYS A 174 -12.13 -8.22 -28.97
N LEU A 175 -11.25 -8.47 -28.00
CA LEU A 175 -10.19 -9.46 -28.13
C LEU A 175 -10.74 -10.86 -28.32
N ARG A 176 -11.77 -11.23 -27.55
CA ARG A 176 -12.44 -12.53 -27.69
C ARG A 176 -13.03 -12.72 -29.09
N ARG A 177 -13.74 -11.70 -29.60
CA ARG A 177 -14.28 -11.74 -30.97
C ARG A 177 -13.18 -11.88 -32.02
N ALA A 178 -12.04 -11.20 -31.85
CA ALA A 178 -10.91 -11.33 -32.76
C ALA A 178 -10.33 -12.76 -32.75
N TYR A 179 -10.23 -13.39 -31.58
CA TYR A 179 -9.81 -14.79 -31.48
C TYR A 179 -10.79 -15.76 -32.15
N ASP A 180 -12.09 -15.58 -31.91
CA ASP A 180 -13.13 -16.43 -32.53
C ASP A 180 -13.07 -16.32 -34.06
N ASN A 181 -12.93 -15.10 -34.60
CA ASN A 181 -12.77 -14.86 -36.03
C ASN A 181 -11.49 -15.51 -36.60
N MET A 182 -10.38 -15.45 -35.86
CA MET A 182 -9.13 -16.08 -36.30
C MET A 182 -9.25 -17.61 -36.33
N ALA A 183 -9.95 -18.21 -35.37
CA ALA A 183 -10.22 -19.64 -35.37
C ALA A 183 -11.05 -20.05 -36.60
N GLU A 184 -12.10 -19.29 -36.93
CA GLU A 184 -12.92 -19.55 -38.13
C GLU A 184 -12.10 -19.43 -39.43
N ILE A 185 -11.22 -18.42 -39.53
CA ILE A 185 -10.31 -18.27 -40.67
C ILE A 185 -9.35 -19.46 -40.77
N GLN A 186 -8.84 -19.95 -39.65
CA GLN A 186 -7.94 -21.10 -39.63
C GLN A 186 -8.65 -22.36 -40.13
N ASP A 187 -9.87 -22.61 -39.66
CA ASP A 187 -10.67 -23.75 -40.10
C ASP A 187 -10.95 -23.69 -41.62
N LEU A 188 -11.30 -22.51 -42.13
CA LEU A 188 -11.48 -22.29 -43.58
C LEU A 188 -10.20 -22.51 -44.37
N CYS A 189 -9.04 -22.08 -43.85
CA CYS A 189 -7.75 -22.33 -44.49
C CYS A 189 -7.44 -23.83 -44.55
N ASP A 190 -7.66 -24.56 -43.46
CA ASP A 190 -7.43 -25.99 -43.38
C ASP A 190 -8.33 -26.77 -44.36
N GLU A 191 -9.60 -26.38 -44.50
CA GLU A 191 -10.51 -26.94 -45.50
C GLU A 191 -10.01 -26.68 -46.93
N LYS A 192 -9.57 -25.45 -47.23
CA LYS A 192 -9.04 -25.10 -48.55
C LYS A 192 -7.77 -25.88 -48.87
N ILE A 193 -6.87 -26.06 -47.90
CA ILE A 193 -5.64 -26.86 -48.07
C ILE A 193 -6.00 -28.31 -48.41
N LYS A 194 -6.92 -28.93 -47.67
CA LYS A 194 -7.38 -30.31 -47.95
C LYS A 194 -7.99 -30.43 -49.34
N HIS A 195 -8.86 -29.49 -49.71
CA HIS A 195 -9.51 -29.49 -51.02
C HIS A 195 -8.48 -29.35 -52.16
N ASN A 196 -7.53 -28.42 -52.01
CA ASN A 196 -6.50 -28.19 -53.02
C ASN A 196 -5.56 -29.41 -53.15
N GLY A 197 -5.23 -30.07 -52.03
CA GLY A 197 -4.48 -31.33 -52.03
C GLY A 197 -5.18 -32.42 -52.85
N ALA A 198 -6.48 -32.61 -52.66
CA ALA A 198 -7.26 -33.57 -53.44
C ALA A 198 -7.28 -33.24 -54.95
N LEU A 199 -7.37 -31.96 -55.31
CA LEU A 199 -7.29 -31.53 -56.71
C LEU A 199 -5.91 -31.81 -57.34
N VAL A 200 -4.83 -31.56 -56.58
CA VAL A 200 -3.46 -31.85 -57.03
C VAL A 200 -3.26 -33.35 -57.25
N GLU A 201 -3.71 -34.19 -56.32
CA GLU A 201 -3.67 -35.66 -56.47
C GLU A 201 -4.46 -36.12 -57.70
N GLN A 202 -5.67 -35.59 -57.88
CA GLN A 202 -6.50 -35.91 -59.04
C GLN A 202 -5.82 -35.49 -60.35
N TRP A 203 -5.21 -34.31 -60.40
CA TRP A 203 -4.50 -33.82 -61.57
C TRP A 203 -3.29 -34.71 -61.92
N ASN A 204 -2.49 -35.04 -60.91
CA ASN A 204 -1.31 -35.90 -61.07
C ASN A 204 -1.68 -37.31 -61.57
N SER A 205 -2.77 -37.87 -61.05
CA SER A 205 -3.30 -39.16 -61.51
C SER A 205 -3.72 -39.10 -62.99
N ARG A 206 -4.52 -38.09 -63.38
CA ARG A 206 -4.94 -37.89 -64.78
C ARG A 206 -3.75 -37.69 -65.73
N PHE A 207 -2.74 -36.95 -65.29
CA PHE A 207 -1.53 -36.72 -66.06
C PHE A 207 -0.74 -38.02 -66.26
N SER A 208 -0.53 -38.80 -65.19
CA SER A 208 0.14 -40.10 -65.23
C SER A 208 -0.55 -41.07 -66.19
N ASP A 209 -1.88 -41.18 -66.10
CA ASP A 209 -2.67 -42.04 -66.99
C ASP A 209 -2.56 -41.61 -68.44
N ARG A 210 -2.58 -40.29 -68.70
CA ARG A 210 -2.39 -39.75 -70.06
C ARG A 210 -1.01 -40.07 -70.60
N GLN A 211 0.04 -39.95 -69.78
CA GLN A 211 1.40 -40.26 -70.17
C GLN A 211 1.56 -41.75 -70.51
N LYS A 212 1.00 -42.64 -69.69
CA LYS A 212 1.00 -44.10 -69.96
C LYS A 212 0.33 -44.44 -71.29
N ARG A 213 -0.82 -43.82 -71.60
CA ARG A 213 -1.50 -44.03 -72.89
C ARG A 213 -0.65 -43.59 -74.08
N ILE A 214 0.03 -42.45 -73.99
CA ILE A 214 0.91 -41.95 -75.07
C ILE A 214 2.07 -42.92 -75.28
N ASN A 215 2.74 -43.33 -74.20
CA ASN A 215 3.87 -44.27 -74.25
C ASN A 215 3.48 -45.66 -74.77
N SER A 216 2.19 -46.02 -74.79
CA SER A 216 1.73 -47.32 -75.33
C SER A 216 1.47 -47.28 -76.84
N VAL A 217 1.41 -46.10 -77.44
CA VAL A 217 1.10 -45.90 -78.87
C VAL A 217 2.35 -45.60 -79.69
N ILE A 218 3.39 -45.06 -79.04
CA ILE A 218 4.74 -44.86 -79.58
C ILE A 218 5.56 -46.12 -79.37
#